data_AF-A0A176J2C4-F1
#
_entry.id   AF-A0A176J2C4-F1
#
_cell.length_a   1.000
_cell.length_b   1.000
_cell.length_c   1.000
_cell.angle_alpha   90.00
_cell.angle_beta   90.00
_cell.angle_gamma   90.00
#
_symmetry.space_group_name_H-M   'P 1'
#
loop_
_entity.id
_entity.type
_entity.pdbx_description
1 polymer ?
#
loop_
_entity_poly.entity_id
_entity_poly.type
_entity_poly.pdbx_seq_one_letter_code
_entity_poly.pdbx_strand_id
1 'polypeptide(L)' 'MLALHTETMAYNYNDMLTIWVKVTKKSKSYSAVAQHPIKRNKYARATHSIKEKAIEEAVRKVTMQK' A
#
# COMPACT_ATOMS: atom_id res chain seq x y z
N MET A 1 -2.91 -21.02 -13.22
CA MET A 1 -2.43 -19.69 -12.79
C MET A 1 -3.55 -19.07 -11.95
N LEU A 2 -3.51 -19.18 -10.63
CA LEU A 2 -4.59 -18.65 -9.76
C LEU A 2 -4.59 -17.13 -9.84
N ALA A 3 -5.74 -16.53 -10.15
CA ALA A 3 -5.92 -15.08 -10.17
C ALA A 3 -5.52 -14.52 -8.80
N LEU A 4 -4.40 -13.78 -8.77
CA LEU A 4 -3.94 -13.08 -7.57
C LEU A 4 -4.95 -11.97 -7.29
N HIS A 5 -5.81 -12.20 -6.28
CA HIS A 5 -6.83 -11.23 -5.89
C HIS A 5 -6.13 -9.89 -5.57
N THR A 6 -6.36 -8.91 -6.43
CA THR A 6 -5.70 -7.62 -6.39
C THR A 6 -6.77 -6.56 -6.25
N GLU A 7 -6.65 -5.77 -5.20
CA GLU A 7 -7.58 -4.70 -4.86
C GLU A 7 -6.83 -3.37 -4.90
N THR A 8 -7.51 -2.32 -5.33
CA THR A 8 -6.99 -0.95 -5.24
C THR A 8 -7.89 -0.18 -4.30
N MET A 9 -7.29 0.47 -3.30
CA MET A 9 -8.02 1.20 -2.27
C MET A 9 -7.41 2.59 -2.08
N ALA A 10 -8.26 3.55 -1.73
CA ALA A 10 -7.88 4.88 -1.33
C ALA A 10 -7.68 4.92 0.18
N TYR A 11 -6.48 5.29 0.63
CA TYR A 11 -6.14 5.44 2.04
C TYR A 11 -5.97 6.92 2.35
N ASN A 12 -6.86 7.48 3.18
CA ASN A 12 -6.76 8.88 3.60
C ASN A 12 -5.75 8.99 4.74
N TYR A 13 -4.61 9.62 4.47
CA TYR A 13 -3.57 9.89 5.45
C TYR A 13 -3.73 11.32 6.00
N ASN A 14 -3.96 11.43 7.32
CA ASN A 14 -4.12 12.68 8.07
C ASN A 14 -5.14 13.67 7.48
N ASP A 15 -6.25 13.17 6.92
CA ASP A 15 -7.38 13.96 6.37
C ASP A 15 -7.02 14.99 5.28
N MET A 16 -5.80 14.96 4.73
CA MET A 16 -5.34 15.90 3.69
C MET A 16 -4.72 15.23 2.46
N LEU A 17 -4.33 13.95 2.54
CA LEU A 17 -3.68 13.25 1.43
C LEU A 17 -4.30 11.87 1.18
N THR A 18 -5.03 11.72 0.08
CA THR A 18 -5.50 10.42 -0.41
C THR A 18 -4.34 9.67 -1.08
N ILE A 19 -3.90 8.59 -0.46
CA ILE A 19 -2.84 7.71 -0.95
C ILE A 19 -3.49 6.51 -1.63
N TRP A 20 -3.17 6.29 -2.91
CA TRP A 20 -3.63 5.11 -3.62
C TRP A 20 -2.75 3.92 -3.23
N VAL A 21 -3.39 2.85 -2.75
CA VAL A 21 -2.73 1.62 -2.34
C VAL A 21 -3.26 0.45 -3.16
N LYS A 22 -2.34 -0.25 -3.82
CA LYS A 22 -2.63 -1.52 -4.51
C LYS A 22 -2.22 -2.67 -3.61
N VAL A 23 -3.18 -3.53 -3.26
CA VAL A 23 -2.96 -4.69 -2.40
C VAL A 23 -3.16 -5.96 -3.23
N THR A 24 -2.18 -6.85 -3.21
CA THR A 24 -2.24 -8.16 -3.86
C THR A 24 -2.18 -9.25 -2.79
N LYS A 25 -3.20 -10.09 -2.74
CA LYS A 25 -3.20 -11.30 -1.91
C LYS A 25 -2.32 -12.36 -2.57
N LYS A 26 -1.27 -12.75 -1.86
CA LYS A 26 -0.46 -13.97 -2.13
C LYS A 26 -0.96 -15.09 -1.21
N SER A 27 -0.54 -16.33 -1.49
CA SER A 27 -0.99 -17.53 -0.77
C SER A 27 -1.14 -17.38 0.75
N LYS A 28 -0.11 -16.87 1.45
CA LYS A 28 -0.08 -16.70 2.92
C LYS A 28 0.22 -15.26 3.37
N SER A 29 0.16 -14.28 2.46
CA SER A 29 0.58 -12.91 2.76
C SER A 29 -0.09 -11.89 1.84
N TYR A 30 -0.15 -10.64 2.28
CA TYR A 30 -0.58 -9.50 1.49
C TYR A 30 0.64 -8.66 1.12
N SER A 31 0.71 -8.26 -0.15
CA SER A 31 1.68 -7.30 -0.66
C SER A 31 0.95 -6.00 -0.95
N ALA A 32 1.31 -4.92 -0.27
CA ALA A 32 0.75 -3.59 -0.50
C ALA A 32 1.79 -2.68 -1.17
N VAL A 33 1.33 -1.89 -2.14
CA VAL A 33 2.12 -0.87 -2.82
C VAL A 33 1.39 0.45 -2.68
N ALA A 34 2.01 1.42 -1.99
CA ALA A 34 1.48 2.77 -1.82
C ALA A 34 2.23 3.74 -2.72
N GLN A 35 1.52 4.64 -3.38
CA GLN A 35 2.10 5.73 -4.18
C GLN A 35 1.83 7.08 -3.52
N HIS A 36 2.86 7.92 -3.42
CA HIS A 36 2.70 9.26 -2.89
C HIS A 36 1.83 10.11 -3.84
N PRO A 37 0.77 10.79 -3.35
CA PRO A 37 -0.15 11.54 -4.23
C PRO A 37 0.52 12.70 -4.96
N ILE A 38 1.35 13.47 -4.24
CA ILE A 38 2.07 14.63 -4.80
C ILE A 38 3.38 14.20 -5.50
N LYS A 39 4.23 13.42 -4.82
CA LYS A 39 5.51 12.94 -5.35
C LYS A 39 5.31 11.68 -6.21
N ARG A 40 4.80 11.82 -7.43
CA ARG A 40 4.39 10.70 -8.31
C ARG A 40 5.43 9.58 -8.52
N ASN A 41 6.73 9.90 -8.44
CA ASN A 41 7.82 8.90 -8.56
C ASN A 41 8.11 8.16 -7.25
N LYS A 42 7.53 8.58 -6.14
CA LYS A 42 7.75 7.98 -4.82
C LYS A 42 6.68 6.94 -4.54
N TYR A 43 7.11 5.69 -4.47
CA TYR A 43 6.28 4.56 -4.11
C TYR A 43 6.99 3.74 -3.04
N ALA A 44 6.21 3.02 -2.24
CA ALA A 44 6.74 2.09 -1.26
C ALA A 44 5.96 0.78 -1.32
N ARG A 45 6.66 -0.32 -1.00
CA ARG A 45 6.09 -1.65 -0.90
C ARG A 45 6.28 -2.21 0.51
N ALA A 46 5.28 -2.91 1.00
CA ALA A 46 5.37 -3.72 2.20
C ALA A 46 4.66 -5.06 1.98
N THR A 47 5.08 -6.07 2.73
CA THR A 47 4.48 -7.40 2.68
C THR A 47 4.30 -7.89 4.11
N HIS A 48 3.09 -8.34 4.43
CA HIS A 48 2.75 -8.79 5.77
C HIS A 48 1.70 -9.90 5.70
N SER A 49 1.63 -10.79 6.71
CA SER A 49 0.61 -11.85 6.78
C SER A 49 -0.82 -11.29 6.93
N ILE A 50 -0.92 -10.15 7.62
CA ILE A 50 -2.14 -9.34 7.85
C ILE A 50 -2.24 -8.20 6.82
N LYS A 51 -3.42 -8.01 6.23
CA LYS A 51 -3.68 -7.03 5.15
C LYS A 51 -3.45 -5.59 5.62
N GLU A 52 -4.02 -5.24 6.77
CA GLU A 52 -4.01 -3.90 7.36
C GLU A 52 -2.57 -3.47 7.65
N LYS A 53 -1.77 -4.34 8.26
CA LYS A 53 -0.35 -4.08 8.54
C LYS A 53 0.49 -3.89 7.28
N ALA A 54 0.21 -4.63 6.21
CA ALA A 54 0.90 -4.42 4.93
C ALA A 54 0.60 -3.02 4.36
N ILE A 55 -0.66 -2.58 4.44
CA ILE A 55 -1.07 -1.24 3.98
C ILE A 55 -0.41 -0.16 4.83
N GLU A 56 -0.51 -0.26 6.16
CA GLU A 56 0.04 0.71 7.10
C GLU A 56 1.55 0.87 6.93
N GLU A 57 2.30 -0.23 6.79
CA GLU A 57 3.74 -0.16 6.54
C GLU A 57 4.07 0.47 5.18
N ALA A 58 3.31 0.16 4.13
CA ALA A 58 3.52 0.74 2.80
C ALA A 58 3.26 2.25 2.83
N VAL A 59 2.18 2.68 3.47
CA VAL A 59 1.83 4.10 3.64
C VAL A 59 2.90 4.81 4.48
N ARG A 60 3.30 4.24 5.62
CA ARG A 60 4.34 4.81 6.48
C ARG A 60 5.66 5.02 5.75
N LYS A 61 6.09 4.04 4.94
CA LYS A 61 7.33 4.15 4.15
C LYS A 61 7.28 5.27 3.12
N VAL A 62 6.12 5.48 2.48
CA VAL A 62 6.01 6.52 1.44
C VAL A 62 5.92 7.93 2.05
N THR A 63 5.31 8.08 3.23
CA THR A 63 5.12 9.37 3.92
C THR A 63 6.31 9.76 4.78
N MET A 64 6.97 8.83 5.47
CA MET A 64 8.05 9.14 6.44
C MET A 64 9.47 9.15 5.88
N GLN A 65 9.72 8.74 4.63
CA GLN A 65 11.06 8.86 4.04
C GLN A 65 11.41 10.36 3.86
N LYS A 66 12.14 10.92 4.83
CA LYS A 66 12.85 12.20 4.74
C LYS A 66 13.96 12.11 3.69
#